data_AF-A0A258CZL9-F1
#
_entry.id   AF-A0A258CZL9-F1
#
_cell.length_a   1.000
_cell.length_b   1.000
_cell.length_c   1.000
_cell.angle_alpha   90.00
_cell.angle_beta   90.00
_cell.angle_gamma   90.00
#
_symmetry.space_group_name_H-M   'P 1'
#
loop_
_entity.id
_entity.type
_entity.pdbx_description
1 polymer ?
#
loop_
_entity_poly.entity_id
_entity_poly.type
_entity_poly.pdbx_seq_one_letter_code
_entity_poly.pdbx_strand_id
1 'polypeptide(L)'
;MVLKPDLLRALETDVAVASAWASHLANEVQRARLLSEILSLKTVKARLKAWIAWNGALPPRGRWHMIATEIGVTAEAFYREIARERRAANSAGDR
;
A
#
# COMPACT_ATOMS: atom_id res chain seq x y z
N MET A 1 -17.99 9.50 10.65
CA MET A 1 -16.83 10.29 11.13
C MET A 1 -17.30 11.73 11.23
N VAL A 2 -17.42 12.29 12.44
CA VAL A 2 -17.86 13.68 12.62
C VAL A 2 -16.60 14.56 12.64
N LEU A 3 -16.52 15.52 11.72
CA LEU A 3 -15.44 16.50 11.71
C LEU A 3 -15.57 17.37 12.96
N LYS A 4 -14.44 17.65 13.61
CA LYS A 4 -14.42 18.53 14.76
C LYS A 4 -14.95 19.92 14.35
N PRO A 5 -15.81 20.57 15.16
CA PRO A 5 -16.40 21.87 14.81
C PRO A 5 -15.37 22.93 14.42
N ASP A 6 -14.19 22.92 15.05
CA ASP A 6 -13.11 23.87 14.73
C ASP A 6 -12.52 23.64 13.34
N LEU A 7 -12.45 22.38 12.89
CA LEU A 7 -12.01 22.05 11.53
C LEU A 7 -13.05 22.50 10.50
N LEU A 8 -14.34 22.30 10.78
CA LEU A 8 -15.41 22.79 9.89
C LEU A 8 -15.32 24.30 9.70
N ARG A 9 -15.14 25.04 10.80
CA ARG A 9 -14.94 26.49 10.75
C ARG A 9 -13.70 26.87 9.94
N ALA A 10 -12.58 26.17 10.15
CA ALA A 10 -11.35 26.45 9.40
C ALA A 10 -11.49 26.15 7.89
N LEU A 11 -12.23 25.11 7.51
CA LEU A 11 -12.51 24.81 6.10
C LEU A 11 -13.39 25.87 5.44
N GLU A 12 -14.28 26.52 6.20
CA GLU A 12 -15.16 27.59 5.70
C GLU A 12 -14.44 28.94 5.57
N THR A 13 -13.50 29.24 6.47
CA THR A 13 -12.88 30.57 6.55
C THR A 13 -11.48 30.65 5.92
N ASP A 14 -10.81 29.52 5.72
CA ASP A 14 -9.44 29.47 5.19
C ASP A 14 -9.35 28.55 3.96
N VAL A 15 -9.18 29.18 2.79
CA VAL A 15 -9.01 28.50 1.49
C VAL A 15 -7.76 27.62 1.47
N ALA A 16 -6.68 27.98 2.16
CA ALA A 16 -5.47 27.16 2.19
C ALA A 16 -5.72 25.86 2.97
N VAL A 17 -6.44 25.93 4.09
CA VAL A 17 -6.85 24.74 4.86
C VAL A 17 -7.81 23.88 4.04
N ALA A 18 -8.79 24.49 3.37
CA ALA A 18 -9.71 23.76 2.49
C ALA A 18 -8.99 23.03 1.35
N SER A 19 -8.05 23.70 0.68
CA SER A 19 -7.27 23.13 -0.41
C SER A 19 -6.37 21.99 0.08
N ALA A 20 -5.63 22.19 1.17
CA ALA A 20 -4.78 21.15 1.76
C ALA A 20 -5.60 19.93 2.18
N TRP A 21 -6.78 20.14 2.74
CA TRP A 21 -7.70 19.07 3.12
C TRP A 21 -8.23 18.31 1.91
N ALA A 22 -8.64 19.00 0.86
CA ALA A 22 -9.09 18.37 -0.39
C ALA A 22 -7.98 17.55 -1.05
N SER A 23 -6.75 18.07 -1.12
CA SER A 23 -5.59 17.32 -1.64
C SER A 23 -5.28 16.09 -0.79
N HIS A 24 -5.34 16.20 0.54
CA HIS A 24 -5.16 15.06 1.43
C HIS A 24 -6.23 13.98 1.18
N LEU A 25 -7.51 14.37 1.13
CA LEU A 25 -8.60 13.43 0.84
C LEU A 25 -8.45 12.76 -0.53
N ALA A 26 -8.08 13.52 -1.57
CA ALA A 26 -7.84 12.96 -2.89
C ALA A 26 -6.74 11.89 -2.86
N ASN A 27 -5.64 12.15 -2.15
CA ASN A 27 -4.56 11.18 -1.97
C ASN A 27 -5.03 9.93 -1.21
N GLU A 28 -5.81 10.08 -0.15
CA GLU A 28 -6.33 8.94 0.62
C GLU A 28 -7.33 8.11 -0.21
N VAL A 29 -8.18 8.73 -1.02
CA VAL A 29 -9.10 8.03 -1.92
C VAL A 29 -8.32 7.26 -3.00
N GLN A 30 -7.30 7.88 -3.60
CA GLN A 30 -6.44 7.21 -4.58
C GLN A 30 -5.71 6.02 -3.96
N ARG A 31 -5.18 6.19 -2.74
CA ARG A 31 -4.53 5.12 -1.99
C ARG A 31 -5.49 3.98 -1.68
N ALA A 32 -6.71 4.28 -1.21
CA ALA A 32 -7.73 3.27 -0.93
C ALA A 32 -8.14 2.50 -2.18
N ARG A 33 -8.29 3.19 -3.32
CA ARG A 33 -8.58 2.56 -4.62
C ARG A 33 -7.47 1.60 -5.03
N LEU A 34 -6.22 2.04 -4.96
CA LEU A 34 -5.08 1.19 -5.30
C LEU A 34 -5.02 -0.06 -4.41
N LEU A 35 -5.22 0.09 -3.10
CA LEU A 35 -5.27 -1.05 -2.19
C LEU A 35 -6.39 -2.01 -2.57
N SER A 36 -7.57 -1.50 -2.95
CA SER A 36 -8.67 -2.33 -3.45
C SER A 36 -8.28 -3.08 -4.74
N GLU A 37 -7.61 -2.42 -5.67
CA GLU A 37 -7.10 -3.03 -6.91
C GLU A 37 -6.07 -4.13 -6.60
N ILE A 38 -5.13 -3.88 -5.68
CA ILE A 38 -4.17 -4.90 -5.20
C ILE A 38 -4.92 -6.09 -4.60
N LEU A 39 -5.87 -5.85 -3.69
CA LEU A 39 -6.64 -6.92 -3.02
C LEU A 39 -7.48 -7.74 -4.00
N SER A 40 -7.92 -7.15 -5.12
CA SER A 40 -8.66 -7.86 -6.18
C SER A 40 -7.80 -8.90 -6.93
N LEU A 41 -6.46 -8.80 -6.84
CA LEU A 41 -5.56 -9.73 -7.53
C LEU A 41 -5.63 -11.13 -6.87
N LYS A 42 -5.61 -12.16 -7.72
CA LYS A 42 -5.83 -13.55 -7.31
C LYS A 42 -4.64 -14.22 -6.63
N THR A 43 -3.41 -13.69 -6.79
CA THR A 43 -2.19 -14.36 -6.33
C THR A 43 -1.37 -13.45 -5.43
N VAL A 44 -0.72 -14.04 -4.41
CA VAL A 44 0.23 -13.33 -3.52
C VAL A 44 1.33 -12.67 -4.34
N LYS A 45 1.82 -13.35 -5.38
CA LYS A 45 2.82 -12.82 -6.33
C LYS A 45 2.35 -11.53 -7.01
N ALA A 46 1.14 -11.54 -7.57
CA ALA A 46 0.59 -10.38 -8.27
C ALA A 46 0.40 -9.20 -7.29
N ARG A 47 -0.14 -9.48 -6.09
CA ARG A 47 -0.30 -8.48 -5.02
C ARG A 47 1.02 -7.85 -4.61
N LEU A 48 2.04 -8.68 -4.36
CA LEU A 48 3.37 -8.24 -3.99
C LEU A 48 4.01 -7.39 -5.08
N LYS A 49 3.92 -7.81 -6.35
CA LYS A 49 4.44 -7.05 -7.48
C LYS A 49 3.75 -5.69 -7.64
N ALA A 50 2.42 -5.66 -7.54
CA ALA A 50 1.66 -4.41 -7.63
C ALA A 50 2.02 -3.45 -6.48
N TRP A 51 2.15 -3.97 -5.26
CA TRP A 51 2.58 -3.18 -4.10
C TRP A 51 4.00 -2.63 -4.27
N ILE A 52 4.95 -3.42 -4.80
CA ILE A 52 6.32 -2.97 -5.08
C ILE A 52 6.34 -1.93 -6.20
N ALA A 53 5.57 -2.11 -7.27
CA ALA A 53 5.50 -1.15 -8.37
C ALA A 53 5.03 0.24 -7.89
N TRP A 54 4.15 0.27 -6.88
CA TRP A 54 3.69 1.51 -6.26
C TRP A 54 4.66 2.10 -5.24
N ASN A 55 5.18 1.28 -4.31
CA ASN A 55 6.04 1.75 -3.21
C ASN A 55 7.54 1.77 -3.56
N GLY A 56 7.90 1.36 -4.78
CA GLY A 56 9.26 1.29 -5.32
C GLY A 56 10.04 0.04 -4.90
N ALA A 57 10.13 -0.24 -3.60
CA ALA A 57 10.95 -1.35 -3.10
C ALA A 57 10.39 -1.99 -1.82
N LEU A 58 10.83 -3.23 -1.57
CA LEU A 58 10.57 -3.89 -0.29
C LEU A 58 11.34 -3.17 0.84
N PRO A 59 10.68 -2.78 1.94
CA PRO A 59 11.34 -2.21 3.11
C PRO A 59 12.17 -3.28 3.84
N PRO A 60 12.96 -2.89 4.86
CA PRO A 60 13.71 -3.83 5.68
C PRO A 60 12.80 -4.93 6.29
N ARG A 61 13.37 -6.13 6.49
CA ARG A 61 12.65 -7.36 6.89
C ARG A 61 11.68 -7.17 8.08
N GLY A 62 12.01 -6.29 9.03
CA GLY A 62 11.16 -6.02 10.20
C GLY A 62 9.75 -5.53 9.88
N ARG A 63 9.53 -4.90 8.72
CA ARG A 63 8.23 -4.34 8.31
C ARG A 63 7.43 -5.23 7.36
N TRP A 64 7.92 -6.42 7.04
CA TRP A 64 7.27 -7.30 6.06
C TRP A 64 5.90 -7.82 6.54
N HIS A 65 5.72 -8.01 7.84
CA HIS A 65 4.44 -8.42 8.41
C HIS A 65 3.34 -7.36 8.17
N MET A 66 3.68 -6.07 8.28
CA MET A 66 2.75 -4.98 8.01
C MET A 66 2.31 -4.97 6.55
N ILE A 67 3.24 -5.24 5.62
CA ILE A 67 2.92 -5.33 4.19
C ILE A 67 2.01 -6.52 3.92
N ALA A 68 2.30 -7.67 4.53
CA ALA A 68 1.45 -8.86 4.38
C ALA A 68 0.00 -8.54 4.78
N THR A 69 -0.18 -7.85 5.92
CA THR A 69 -1.50 -7.35 6.35
C THR A 69 -2.09 -6.35 5.36
N GLU A 70 -1.31 -5.37 4.89
CA GLU A 70 -1.78 -4.33 3.95
C GLU A 70 -2.28 -4.91 2.62
N ILE A 71 -1.62 -5.94 2.09
CA ILE A 71 -2.03 -6.62 0.83
C ILE A 71 -2.94 -7.83 1.07
N GLY A 72 -3.42 -8.03 2.29
CA GLY A 72 -4.41 -9.06 2.64
C GLY A 72 -3.91 -10.49 2.44
N VAL A 73 -2.66 -10.78 2.82
CA VAL A 73 -2.06 -12.12 2.79
C VAL A 73 -1.51 -12.50 4.17
N THR A 74 -1.42 -13.80 4.47
CA THR A 74 -0.76 -14.22 5.71
C THR A 74 0.75 -13.97 5.63
N ALA A 75 1.37 -13.77 6.80
CA ALA A 75 2.82 -13.62 6.87
C ALA A 75 3.53 -14.84 6.25
N GLU A 76 3.08 -16.07 6.50
CA GLU A 76 3.70 -17.25 5.89
C GLU A 76 3.57 -17.27 4.37
N ALA A 77 2.41 -16.88 3.82
CA ALA A 77 2.22 -16.81 2.37
C ALA A 77 3.16 -15.77 1.74
N PHE A 78 3.33 -14.62 2.38
CA PHE A 78 4.26 -13.57 1.96
C PHE A 78 5.71 -14.04 1.97
N TYR A 79 6.17 -14.63 3.09
CA TYR A 79 7.54 -15.14 3.22
C TYR A 79 7.82 -16.28 2.24
N ARG A 80 6.85 -17.20 2.04
CA ARG A 80 6.97 -18.30 1.06
C ARG A 80 7.15 -17.77 -0.36
N GLU A 81 6.43 -16.71 -0.72
CA GLU A 81 6.53 -16.13 -2.06
C GLU A 81 7.87 -15.43 -2.28
N ILE A 82 8.37 -14.66 -1.30
CA ILE A 82 9.71 -14.06 -1.40
C ILE A 82 10.80 -15.13 -1.50
N ALA A 83 10.70 -16.21 -0.71
CA ALA A 83 11.64 -17.32 -0.81
C ALA A 83 11.58 -18.03 -2.18
N ARG A 84 10.39 -18.12 -2.79
CA ARG A 84 10.21 -18.65 -4.16
C ARG A 84 10.87 -17.75 -5.20
N GLU A 85 10.62 -16.44 -5.16
CA GLU A 85 11.21 -15.48 -6.10
C GLU A 85 12.74 -15.46 -5.99
N ARG A 86 13.30 -15.53 -4.78
CA ARG A 86 14.76 -15.63 -4.58
C ARG A 86 15.36 -16.89 -5.19
N ARG A 87 14.71 -18.04 -5.01
CA ARG A 87 15.16 -19.30 -5.61
C ARG A 87 15.12 -19.26 -7.13
N ALA A 88 14.06 -18.66 -7.70
CA ALA A 88 13.92 -18.49 -9.14
C ALA A 88 14.97 -17.52 -9.72
N ALA A 89 15.33 -16.46 -8.99
CA ALA A 89 16.40 -15.54 -9.41
C ALA A 89 17.78 -16.23 -9.42
N ASN A 90 18.08 -17.03 -8.40
CA ASN A 90 19.35 -17.76 -8.33
C ASN A 90 19.49 -18.82 -9.43
N SER A 91 18.40 -19.49 -9.83
CA SER A 91 18.43 -20.47 -10.92
C SER A 91 18.36 -19.85 -12.32
N ALA A 92 18.10 -18.54 -12.43
CA ALA A 92 18.18 -17.79 -13.68
C ALA A 92 19.58 -17.20 -13.94
N GLY A 93 20.40 -17.00 -12.90
CA GLY A 93 21.79 -16.56 -13.03
C GLY A 93 22.81 -17.68 -13.26
N ASP A 94 22.35 -18.94 -13.25
CA ASP A 94 23.16 -20.16 -13.45
C ASP A 94 22.94 -20.78 -14.85
N ARG A 95 22.41 -19.99 -15.80
CA ARG A 95 22.18 -20.35 -17.21
C ARG A 95 22.74 -19.29 -18.14
#